data_AF-A0A2S9GMI8-F1
#
_entry.id   AF-A0A2S9GMI8-F1
#
_cell.length_a   1.000
_cell.length_b   1.000
_cell.length_c   1.000
_cell.angle_alpha   90.00
_cell.angle_beta   90.00
_cell.angle_gamma   90.00
#
_symmetry.space_group_name_H-M   'P 1'
#
loop_
_entity.id
_entity.type
_entity.pdbx_description
1 polymer ?
#
loop_
_entity_poly.entity_id
_entity_poly.type
_entity_poly.pdbx_seq_one_letter_code
_entity_poly.pdbx_strand_id
1 'polypeptide(L)'
;AEGTFEGGTSVLQLHSELGDVERFERVRSVLRAVRLTRPQPARDDKVVTAWNGLAITALSDASFTLNRPEYLGAAIECADA
;
A
#
# COMPACT_ATOMS: atom_id res chain seq x y z
N ALA A 1 -14.86 -2.03 13.23
CA ALA A 1 -14.72 -0.75 12.50
C ALA A 1 -15.25 -1.02 11.10
N GLU A 2 -16.42 -0.54 10.65
CA GLU A 2 -16.79 0.89 10.50
C GLU A 2 -15.58 1.80 10.32
N GLY A 3 -15.40 2.27 9.08
CA GLY A 3 -14.36 3.17 8.62
C GLY A 3 -14.38 3.32 7.10
N THR A 4 -15.03 4.37 6.61
CA THR A 4 -15.26 4.74 5.19
C THR A 4 -15.57 6.24 5.07
N PHE A 5 -14.84 7.05 5.84
CA PHE A 5 -15.22 8.38 6.33
C PHE A 5 -15.99 9.31 5.36
N GLU A 6 -16.91 10.12 5.90
CA GLU A 6 -18.09 10.67 5.20
C GLU A 6 -19.11 9.60 4.75
N GLY A 7 -19.62 8.86 5.75
CA GLY A 7 -20.88 8.12 5.63
C GLY A 7 -20.84 6.83 4.81
N GLY A 8 -19.69 6.20 4.60
CA GLY A 8 -19.67 4.97 3.78
C GLY A 8 -18.78 5.04 2.54
N THR A 9 -18.33 6.24 2.16
CA THR A 9 -18.02 6.52 0.76
C THR A 9 -16.57 6.91 0.46
N SER A 10 -15.72 7.15 1.47
CA SER A 10 -14.33 7.58 1.21
C SER A 10 -13.47 6.57 0.45
N VAL A 11 -13.77 5.26 0.54
CA VAL A 11 -12.98 4.21 -0.11
C VAL A 11 -13.93 3.23 -0.78
N LEU A 12 -13.59 2.80 -2.01
CA LEU A 12 -14.35 1.76 -2.70
C LEU A 12 -14.33 0.45 -1.89
N GLN A 13 -15.52 -0.11 -1.67
CA GLN A 13 -15.69 -1.36 -0.94
C GLN A 13 -16.52 -2.35 -1.75
N LEU A 14 -16.14 -3.62 -1.66
CA LEU A 14 -16.92 -4.73 -2.20
C LEU A 14 -17.90 -5.22 -1.12
N HIS A 15 -19.16 -4.77 -1.21
CA HIS A 15 -20.19 -5.03 -0.19
C HIS A 15 -20.91 -6.37 -0.34
N SER A 16 -20.73 -7.05 -1.47
CA SER A 16 -21.38 -8.32 -1.77
C SER A 16 -20.44 -9.23 -2.55
N GLU A 17 -20.66 -10.53 -2.41
CA GLU A 17 -20.03 -11.54 -3.25
C GLU A 17 -20.24 -11.23 -4.74
N LEU A 18 -19.21 -11.45 -5.54
CA LEU A 18 -19.25 -11.21 -6.98
C LEU A 18 -20.02 -12.34 -7.67
N GLY A 19 -21.27 -12.08 -8.05
CA GLY A 19 -22.07 -13.06 -8.80
C GLY A 19 -21.48 -13.40 -10.17
N ASP A 20 -20.81 -12.45 -10.83
CA ASP A 20 -20.16 -12.63 -12.13
C ASP A 20 -18.73 -12.06 -12.07
N VAL A 21 -17.79 -12.93 -11.68
CA VAL A 21 -16.37 -12.61 -11.53
C VAL A 21 -15.75 -12.20 -12.87
N GLU A 22 -16.14 -12.84 -13.97
CA GLU A 22 -15.59 -12.53 -15.29
C GLU A 22 -15.96 -11.12 -15.74
N ARG A 23 -17.23 -10.74 -15.58
CA ARG A 23 -17.68 -9.37 -15.87
C ARG A 23 -16.97 -8.36 -14.98
N PHE A 24 -16.81 -8.67 -13.69
CA PHE A 24 -16.09 -7.79 -12.77
C PHE A 24 -14.65 -7.55 -13.22
N GLU A 25 -13.92 -8.61 -13.60
CA GLU A 25 -12.54 -8.49 -14.08
C GLU A 25 -12.43 -7.70 -15.39
N ARG A 26 -13.34 -7.95 -16.34
CA ARG A 26 -13.41 -7.17 -17.59
C ARG A 26 -13.65 -5.68 -17.31
N VAL A 27 -14.60 -5.33 -16.46
CA VAL A 27 -14.88 -3.92 -16.13
C VAL A 27 -13.71 -3.28 -15.37
N ARG A 28 -13.15 -3.98 -14.39
CA ARG A 28 -12.04 -3.48 -13.57
C ARG A 28 -10.80 -3.17 -14.42
N SER A 29 -10.47 -4.06 -15.36
CA SER A 29 -9.34 -3.85 -16.28
C SER A 29 -9.53 -2.64 -17.21
N VAL A 30 -10.71 -2.50 -17.83
CA VAL A 30 -11.03 -1.34 -18.69
C VAL A 30 -10.96 -0.04 -17.90
N LEU A 31 -11.57 0.02 -16.72
CA LEU A 31 -11.54 1.22 -15.87
C LEU A 31 -10.13 1.56 -15.38
N ARG A 32 -9.31 0.54 -15.08
CA ARG A 32 -7.91 0.71 -14.69
C ARG A 32 -7.09 1.29 -15.84
N ALA A 33 -7.25 0.77 -17.06
CA ALA A 33 -6.55 1.26 -18.24
C ALA A 33 -6.84 2.75 -18.49
N VAL A 34 -8.11 3.17 -18.39
CA VAL A 34 -8.50 4.59 -18.54
C VAL A 34 -7.97 5.45 -17.38
N ARG A 35 -7.95 4.95 -16.13
CA ARG A 35 -7.40 5.70 -15.00
C ARG A 35 -5.89 5.96 -15.12
N LEU A 36 -5.15 5.03 -15.73
CA LEU A 36 -3.70 5.17 -15.94
C LEU A 36 -3.35 6.30 -16.91
N THR A 37 -4.28 6.74 -17.76
CA THR A 37 -4.03 7.87 -18.69
C THR A 37 -4.24 9.24 -18.05
N ARG A 38 -4.76 9.29 -16.81
CA ARG A 38 -4.99 10.55 -16.10
C ARG A 38 -3.66 11.04 -15.50
N PRO A 39 -3.40 12.36 -15.49
CA PRO A 39 -2.32 12.93 -14.69
C PRO A 39 -2.43 12.43 -13.26
N GLN A 40 -1.36 11.80 -12.77
CA GLN A 40 -1.32 11.34 -11.39
C GLN A 40 -1.20 12.56 -10.47
N PRO A 41 -1.86 12.56 -9.29
CA PRO A 41 -1.65 13.62 -8.31
C PRO A 41 -0.17 13.68 -7.94
N ALA A 42 0.31 14.88 -7.61
CA ALA A 42 1.65 15.03 -7.04
C ALA A 42 1.77 14.15 -5.79
N ARG A 43 2.89 13.44 -5.67
CA ARG A 43 3.19 12.68 -4.46
C ARG A 43 3.78 13.66 -3.45
N ASP A 44 3.42 13.48 -2.18
CA ASP A 44 4.13 14.18 -1.11
C ASP A 44 5.45 13.44 -0.90
N ASP A 45 6.57 14.10 -1.22
CA ASP A 45 7.92 13.53 -1.08
C ASP A 45 8.47 13.68 0.35
N LYS A 46 7.62 13.98 1.32
CA LYS A 46 8.03 14.04 2.74
C LYS A 46 8.53 12.68 3.23
N VAL A 47 9.79 12.68 3.62
CA VAL A 47 10.39 11.60 4.43
C VAL A 47 10.05 11.86 5.89
N VAL A 48 9.15 11.05 6.45
CA VAL A 48 8.73 11.17 7.86
C VAL A 48 9.71 10.37 8.72
N THR A 49 10.63 11.07 9.40
CA THR A 49 11.70 10.45 10.22
C THR A 49 11.17 9.42 11.21
N ALA A 50 10.03 9.67 11.85
CA ALA A 50 9.42 8.73 12.80
C ALA A 50 9.02 7.41 12.13
N TRP A 51 8.55 7.44 10.88
CA TRP A 51 8.17 6.23 10.15
C TRP A 51 9.39 5.44 9.69
N ASN A 52 10.46 6.11 9.25
CA ASN A 52 11.73 5.44 8.95
C ASN A 52 12.30 4.77 10.20
N GLY A 53 12.27 5.44 11.36
CA GLY A 53 12.71 4.86 12.63
C GLY A 53 11.94 3.59 13.02
N LEU A 54 10.62 3.57 12.83
CA LEU A 54 9.80 2.37 13.05
C LEU A 54 10.15 1.24 12.06
N ALA A 55 10.34 1.56 10.78
CA ALA A 55 10.70 0.58 9.76
C ALA A 55 12.07 -0.05 10.02
N ILE A 56 13.10 0.77 10.30
CA ILE A 56 14.46 0.33 10.62
C ILE A 56 14.45 -0.62 11.82
N THR A 57 13.70 -0.27 12.88
CA THR A 57 13.58 -1.10 14.08
C THR A 57 12.98 -2.47 13.74
N ALA A 58 11.82 -2.49 13.08
CA ALA A 58 11.14 -3.73 12.72
C ALA A 58 11.98 -4.62 11.78
N LEU A 59 12.66 -4.03 10.80
CA LEU A 59 13.50 -4.75 9.85
C LEU A 59 14.76 -5.32 10.52
N SER A 60 15.38 -4.56 11.42
CA SER A 60 16.53 -5.04 12.21
C SER A 60 16.14 -6.22 13.10
N ASP A 61 15.03 -6.09 13.83
CA ASP A 61 14.51 -7.16 14.69
C ASP A 61 14.12 -8.41 13.89
N ALA A 62 13.47 -8.23 12.74
CA ALA A 62 13.10 -9.33 11.86
C ALA A 62 14.32 -10.03 11.26
N SER A 63 15.35 -9.28 10.85
CA SER A 63 16.60 -9.86 10.33
C SER A 63 17.22 -10.82 11.33
N PHE A 64 17.32 -10.38 12.60
CA PHE A 64 17.90 -11.18 13.67
C PHE A 64 17.01 -12.36 14.05
N THR A 65 15.73 -12.10 14.32
CA THR A 65 14.80 -13.11 14.86
C THR A 65 14.48 -14.20 13.85
N LEU A 66 14.39 -13.86 12.56
CA LEU A 66 14.05 -14.80 11.49
C LEU A 66 15.27 -15.33 10.74
N ASN A 67 16.47 -14.84 11.05
CA ASN A 67 17.71 -15.17 10.36
C ASN A 67 17.64 -14.87 8.85
N ARG A 68 17.10 -13.70 8.51
CA ARG A 68 16.85 -13.21 7.14
C ARG A 68 17.67 -11.94 6.89
N PRO A 69 18.95 -12.06 6.48
CA PRO A 69 19.87 -10.93 6.37
C PRO A 69 19.45 -9.88 5.33
N GLU A 70 18.57 -10.22 4.39
CA GLU A 70 18.00 -9.23 3.46
C GLU A 70 17.21 -8.13 4.18
N TYR A 71 16.65 -8.40 5.36
CA TYR A 71 15.94 -7.38 6.13
C TYR A 71 16.90 -6.38 6.77
N LEU A 72 18.13 -6.80 7.11
CA LEU A 72 19.17 -5.86 7.52
C LEU A 72 19.56 -4.94 6.35
N GLY A 73 19.66 -5.47 5.13
CA GLY A 73 19.87 -4.67 3.93
C GLY A 73 18.80 -3.60 3.74
N ALA A 74 17.52 -4.00 3.85
CA ALA A 74 16.40 -3.06 3.78
C ALA A 74 16.40 -2.02 4.93
N ALA A 75 16.86 -2.39 6.12
CA ALA A 75 17.00 -1.45 7.25
C ALA A 75 18.07 -0.39 6.96
N ILE A 76 19.20 -0.77 6.34
CA ILE A 76 20.27 0.15 5.94
C ILE A 76 19.77 1.10 4.85
N GLU A 77 19.11 0.59 3.81
CA GLU A 77 18.52 1.43 2.77
C GLU A 77 17.53 2.46 3.33
N CYS A 78 16.73 2.05 4.34
CA CYS A 78 15.80 2.95 5.01
C CYS A 78 16.49 4.02 5.88
N ALA A 79 17.71 3.76 6.36
CA ALA A 79 18.51 4.72 7.12
C ALA A 79 19.21 5.74 6.20
N ASP A 80 19.49 5.36 4.96
CA ASP A 80 20.14 6.21 3.96
C ASP A 80 19.16 7.12 3.18
N ALA A 81 17.85 6.85 3.27
CA ALA A 81 16.76 7.58 2.61
C ALA A 81 16.27 8.80 3.41
#